data_AF-A0A2S9AW70-F1
#
_entry.id   AF-A0A2S9AW70-F1
#
_cell.length_a   1.000
_cell.length_b   1.000
_cell.length_c   1.000
_cell.angle_alpha   90.00
_cell.angle_beta   90.00
_cell.angle_gamma   90.00
#
_symmetry.space_group_name_H-M   'P 1'
#
loop_
_entity.id
_entity.type
_entity.pdbx_description
1 polymer ?
#
loop_
_entity_poly.entity_id
_entity_poly.type
_entity_poly.pdbx_seq_one_letter_code
_entity_poly.pdbx_strand_id
1 'polypeptide(L)' 'MSLLDLVPPHSVEAEQGVIGGLLLDNSVWDLVADMLSAGDFFRRDHRLIYQAIGQW' A
#
# COMPACT_ATOMS: atom_id res chain seq x y z
N MET A 1 -28.00 4.49 9.33
CA MET A 1 -26.55 4.57 9.09
C MET A 1 -26.09 3.17 8.75
N SER A 2 -25.55 2.98 7.55
CA SER A 2 -25.07 1.68 7.10
C SER A 2 -23.75 1.38 7.82
N LEU A 3 -23.50 0.12 8.15
CA LEU A 3 -22.20 -0.32 8.66
C LEU A 3 -21.04 0.01 7.69
N LEU A 4 -21.36 0.23 6.41
CA LEU A 4 -20.42 0.67 5.39
C LEU A 4 -19.90 2.10 5.62
N ASP A 5 -20.67 2.97 6.29
CA ASP A 5 -20.33 4.39 6.46
C ASP A 5 -19.24 4.63 7.54
N LEU A 6 -18.89 3.59 8.31
CA LEU A 6 -17.90 3.63 9.39
C LEU A 6 -16.51 3.12 8.97
N VAL A 7 -16.41 2.49 7.81
CA VAL A 7 -15.12 1.99 7.32
C VAL A 7 -14.34 3.18 6.75
N PRO A 8 -13.09 3.42 7.19
CA PRO A 8 -12.27 4.47 6.61
C PRO A 8 -12.20 4.32 5.09
N PRO A 9 -12.24 5.43 4.34
CA PRO A 9 -12.11 5.37 2.89
C PRO A 9 -10.78 4.72 2.51
N HIS A 10 -10.85 3.72 1.63
CA HIS A 10 -9.70 2.97 1.14
C HIS A 10 -10.00 2.42 -0.27
N SER A 11 -8.96 2.03 -1.00
CA SER A 11 -9.10 1.30 -2.28
C SER A 11 -8.11 0.15 -2.32
N VAL A 12 -8.64 -1.06 -2.37
CA VAL A 12 -7.83 -2.29 -2.45
C VAL A 12 -7.09 -2.34 -3.79
N GLU A 13 -7.73 -1.87 -4.86
CA GLU A 13 -7.17 -1.83 -6.21
C GLU A 13 -5.98 -0.86 -6.30
N ALA A 14 -6.06 0.30 -5.66
CA ALA A 14 -4.94 1.24 -5.59
C ALA A 14 -3.76 0.64 -4.81
N GLU A 15 -4.02 0.01 -3.66
CA GLU A 15 -2.99 -0.68 -2.88
C GLU A 15 -2.30 -1.79 -3.70
N GLN A 16 -3.07 -2.61 -4.40
CA GLN A 16 -2.54 -3.64 -5.31
C GLN A 16 -1.74 -3.04 -6.47
N GLY A 17 -2.17 -1.91 -7.02
CA GLY A 17 -1.46 -1.20 -8.07
C GLY A 17 -0.09 -0.70 -7.62
N VAL A 18 0.01 -0.13 -6.42
CA VAL A 18 1.28 0.31 -5.84
C VAL A 18 2.21 -0.88 -5.61
N ILE A 19 1.73 -1.92 -4.93
CA ILE A 19 2.53 -3.13 -4.65
C ILE A 19 2.97 -3.79 -5.96
N GLY A 20 2.05 -3.98 -6.91
CA GLY A 20 2.35 -4.58 -8.21
C GLY A 20 3.38 -3.76 -8.99
N GLY A 21 3.28 -2.43 -8.96
CA GLY A 21 4.26 -1.55 -9.58
C GLY A 21 5.65 -1.71 -8.98
N LEU A 22 5.78 -1.71 -7.65
CA LEU A 22 7.05 -1.90 -6.95
C LEU A 22 7.65 -3.29 -7.18
N LEU A 23 6.82 -4.34 -7.30
CA LEU A 23 7.27 -5.69 -7.62
C LEU A 23 7.79 -5.81 -9.06
N LEU A 24 7.26 -5.00 -9.98
CA LEU A 24 7.72 -4.96 -11.38
C LEU A 24 8.99 -4.12 -11.56
N ASP A 25 9.08 -2.99 -10.84
CA ASP A 25 10.21 -2.07 -10.89
C ASP A 25 10.51 -1.52 -9.49
N ASN A 26 11.49 -2.12 -8.83
CA ASN A 26 11.93 -1.67 -7.50
C ASN A 26 12.77 -0.38 -7.56
N SER A 27 13.22 0.06 -8.75
CA SER A 27 14.04 1.29 -8.84
C SER A 27 13.26 2.56 -8.48
N VAL A 28 11.93 2.50 -8.51
CA VAL A 28 11.04 3.60 -8.13
C VAL A 28 10.73 3.64 -6.63
N TRP A 29 11.34 2.76 -5.82
CA TRP A 29 11.08 2.69 -4.39
C TRP A 29 11.26 4.04 -3.68
N ASP A 30 12.38 4.72 -3.93
CA ASP A 30 12.69 6.00 -3.26
C ASP A 30 11.59 7.05 -3.51
N LEU A 31 11.05 7.10 -4.73
CA LEU A 31 9.95 7.99 -5.08
C LEU A 31 8.65 7.65 -4.33
N VAL A 32 8.37 6.35 -4.16
CA VAL A 32 7.15 5.90 -3.48
C VAL A 32 7.27 6.04 -1.96
N ALA A 33 8.43 5.72 -1.39
CA ALA A 33 8.71 5.79 0.04
C ALA A 33 8.72 7.23 0.59
N ASP A 34 8.95 8.22 -0.27
CA ASP A 34 8.79 9.64 0.07
C ASP A 34 7.32 10.06 0.27
N MET A 35 6.37 9.35 -0.35
CA MET A 35 4.94 9.68 -0.33
C MET A 35 4.09 8.74 0.51
N LEU A 36 4.47 7.47 0.59
CA LEU A 36 3.70 6.42 1.27
C LEU A 36 4.54 5.76 2.35
N SER A 37 3.86 5.43 3.44
CA SER A 37 4.36 4.56 4.49
C SER A 37 3.54 3.28 4.51
N ALA A 38 4.08 2.25 5.18
CA ALA A 38 3.32 1.02 5.42
C ALA A 38 2.00 1.26 6.18
N GLY A 39 1.88 2.36 6.93
CA GLY A 39 0.64 2.69 7.67
C GLY A 39 -0.51 3.12 6.77
N ASP A 40 -0.23 3.58 5.55
CA ASP A 40 -1.21 4.13 4.62
C ASP A 40 -2.03 3.06 3.90
N PHE A 41 -1.55 1.81 3.92
CA PHE A 41 -2.31 0.67 3.40
C PHE A 41 -3.34 0.21 4.43
N PHE A 42 -4.61 0.13 4.02
CA PHE A 42 -5.71 -0.28 4.88
C PHE A 42 -5.63 -1.76 5.23
N ARG A 43 -5.26 -2.62 4.26
CA ARG A 43 -5.17 -4.06 4.52
C ARG A 43 -3.84 -4.42 5.17
N ARG A 44 -3.91 -5.23 6.24
CA ARG A 44 -2.73 -5.64 7.02
C ARG A 44 -1.71 -6.42 6.19
N ASP A 45 -2.18 -7.32 5.34
CA ASP A 45 -1.31 -8.10 4.44
C ASP A 45 -0.54 -7.17 3.49
N HIS A 46 -1.20 -6.17 2.92
CA HIS A 46 -0.54 -5.17 2.08
C HIS A 46 0.51 -4.35 2.84
N ARG A 47 0.25 -3.97 4.11
CA ARG A 47 1.27 -3.33 4.96
C ARG A 47 2.54 -4.19 5.07
N LEU A 48 2.37 -5.48 5.31
CA LEU A 48 3.49 -6.42 5.48
C LEU A 48 4.27 -6.61 4.18
N ILE A 49 3.58 -6.68 3.03
CA ILE A 49 4.23 -6.79 1.72
C ILE A 49 5.04 -5.53 1.42
N TYR A 50 4.45 -4.33 1.60
CA TYR A 50 5.16 -3.08 1.38
C TYR A 50 6.40 -2.94 2.28
N GLN A 51 6.30 -3.32 3.56
CA GLN A 51 7.46 -3.36 4.47
C GLN A 51 8.55 -4.31 4.00
N ALA A 52 8.18 -5.49 3.48
CA ALA A 52 9.14 -6.47 3.01
C ALA A 52 9.88 -5.99 1.74
N ILE A 53 9.19 -5.29 0.83
CA ILE A 53 9.82 -4.69 -0.36
C ILE A 53 10.90 -3.69 0.06
N GLY A 54 10.64 -2.84 1.05
CA GLY A 54 11.61 -1.86 1.54
C GLY A 54 12.81 -2.43 2.31
N GLN A 55 12.88 -3.75 2.50
CA GLN A 55 14.04 -4.44 3.10
C GLN A 55 14.97 -5.07 2.06
N TRP A 56 14.61 -5.00 0.78
CA TRP A 56 15.42 -5.52 -0.33
C TRP A 56 16.61 -4.61 -0.62
#